data_AF-A8BNG6-F1
#
_entry.id   AF-A8BNG6-F1
#
_cell.length_a   1.000
_cell.length_b   1.000
_cell.length_c   1.000
_cell.angle_alpha   90.00
_cell.angle_beta   90.00
_cell.angle_gamma   90.00
#
_symmetry.space_group_name_H-M   'P 1'
#
loop_
_entity.id
_entity.type
_entity.pdbx_description
1 polymer ?
#
loop_
_entity_poly.entity_id
_entity_poly.type
_entity_poly.pdbx_seq_one_letter_code
_entity_poly.pdbx_strand_id
1 'polypeptide(L)'
;IAKAVYNLKFNNFDGSSFLHDVREASTQYNGLVHLQEQLLCDVLEKGKMTISNIDRGINVIKERMHCKKVLIVLDDVDQLNQLNALAGNRDWFGLGSIIIITTQDEQLLNNLEVDEKYEAKEMNHDESLQLFSWHAFRQDHPREDYVELSNGIVDYAGGLPLALEVLGSSLCEKRIPEWKSTLEKLQKIPDDHVQEKLKISYDALDRIEKA
;
A
#
# COMPACT_ATOMS: atom_id res chain seq x y z
N ILE A 1 -0.26 0.16 -5.73
CA ILE A 1 0.21 -0.53 -6.98
C ILE A 1 0.00 -2.05 -6.89
N ALA A 2 0.61 -2.75 -5.93
CA ALA A 2 0.54 -4.21 -5.82
C ALA A 2 -0.90 -4.78 -5.86
N LYS A 3 -1.84 -4.15 -5.15
CA LYS A 3 -3.27 -4.51 -5.19
C LYS A 3 -3.89 -4.47 -6.58
N ALA A 4 -3.55 -3.47 -7.40
CA ALA A 4 -4.05 -3.37 -8.77
C ALA A 4 -3.49 -4.51 -9.65
N VAL A 5 -2.20 -4.82 -9.49
CA VAL A 5 -1.55 -5.95 -10.19
C VAL A 5 -2.21 -7.27 -9.79
N TYR A 6 -2.42 -7.47 -8.49
CA TYR A 6 -3.09 -8.66 -7.95
C TYR A 6 -4.48 -8.84 -8.57
N ASN A 7 -5.35 -7.82 -8.47
CA ASN A 7 -6.71 -7.86 -9.00
C ASN A 7 -6.76 -8.12 -10.51
N LEU A 8 -5.76 -7.66 -11.27
CA LEU A 8 -5.69 -7.88 -12.71
C LEU A 8 -5.21 -9.29 -13.07
N LYS A 9 -4.39 -9.93 -12.23
CA LYS A 9 -3.62 -11.12 -12.62
C LYS A 9 -3.98 -12.40 -11.86
N PHE A 10 -4.66 -12.34 -10.72
CA PHE A 10 -4.84 -13.48 -9.82
C PHE A 10 -5.43 -14.73 -10.49
N ASN A 11 -6.37 -14.57 -11.42
CA ASN A 11 -6.99 -15.67 -12.18
C ASN A 11 -6.04 -16.43 -13.12
N ASN A 12 -4.79 -16.00 -13.31
CA ASN A 12 -3.80 -16.65 -14.18
C ASN A 12 -2.89 -17.65 -13.43
N PHE A 13 -3.22 -17.95 -12.18
CA PHE A 13 -2.42 -18.75 -11.24
C PHE A 13 -3.28 -19.88 -10.65
N ASP A 14 -2.63 -20.94 -10.17
CA ASP A 14 -3.28 -22.10 -9.51
C ASP A 14 -3.80 -21.79 -8.10
N GLY A 15 -3.50 -20.59 -7.61
CA GLY A 15 -3.90 -20.06 -6.32
C GLY A 15 -3.24 -18.70 -6.08
N SER A 16 -3.89 -17.85 -5.31
CA SER A 16 -3.40 -16.50 -5.05
C SER A 16 -3.78 -16.03 -3.65
N SER A 17 -2.92 -15.23 -3.02
CA SER A 17 -3.21 -14.62 -1.72
C SER A 17 -2.68 -13.20 -1.67
N PHE A 18 -3.44 -12.33 -1.02
CA PHE A 18 -3.02 -10.98 -0.67
C PHE A 18 -3.01 -10.87 0.85
N LEU A 19 -1.80 -10.81 1.42
CA LEU A 19 -1.61 -10.60 2.85
C LEU A 19 -1.41 -9.11 3.11
N HIS A 20 -2.45 -8.47 3.64
CA HIS A 20 -2.46 -7.04 3.99
C HIS A 20 -1.69 -6.78 5.29
N ASP A 21 -1.02 -5.63 5.37
CA ASP A 21 -0.42 -5.07 6.59
C ASP A 21 0.40 -6.08 7.40
N VAL A 22 1.31 -6.80 6.73
CA VAL A 22 2.09 -7.91 7.31
C VAL A 22 2.86 -7.46 8.54
N ARG A 23 3.45 -6.27 8.53
CA ARG A 23 4.09 -5.67 9.70
C ARG A 23 3.15 -5.66 10.89
N GLU A 24 1.99 -5.00 10.78
CA GLU A 24 1.03 -4.88 11.87
C GLU A 24 0.48 -6.25 12.29
N ALA A 25 0.03 -7.05 11.33
CA ALA A 25 -0.55 -8.38 11.57
C ALA A 25 0.44 -9.30 12.30
N SER A 26 1.73 -9.22 11.99
CA SER A 26 2.76 -10.05 12.63
C SER A 26 3.00 -9.74 14.12
N THR A 27 2.67 -8.52 14.57
CA THR A 27 2.82 -8.12 15.99
C THR A 27 1.76 -8.71 16.92
N GLN A 28 0.64 -9.17 16.35
CA GLN A 28 -0.45 -9.74 17.12
C GLN A 28 -0.07 -11.12 17.70
N TYR A 29 -0.76 -11.54 18.75
CA TYR A 29 -0.57 -12.88 19.31
C TYR A 29 -0.81 -13.95 18.24
N ASN A 30 0.21 -14.78 17.98
CA ASN A 30 0.24 -15.76 16.89
C ASN A 30 0.03 -15.15 15.48
N GLY A 31 0.31 -13.86 15.28
CA GLY A 31 0.07 -13.13 14.03
C GLY A 31 0.63 -13.82 12.78
N LEU A 32 1.91 -14.23 12.82
CA LEU A 32 2.53 -14.97 11.71
C LEU A 32 1.87 -16.32 11.43
N VAL A 33 1.36 -17.01 12.45
CA VAL A 33 0.64 -18.29 12.26
C VAL A 33 -0.68 -18.02 11.53
N HIS A 34 -1.41 -16.97 11.91
CA HIS A 34 -2.64 -16.58 11.22
C HIS A 34 -2.38 -16.20 9.75
N LEU A 35 -1.28 -15.49 9.46
CA LEU A 35 -0.89 -15.16 8.09
C LEU A 35 -0.56 -16.42 7.27
N GLN A 36 0.11 -17.42 7.86
CA GLN A 36 0.35 -18.71 7.21
C GLN A 36 -0.95 -19.49 6.96
N GLU A 37 -1.89 -19.46 7.91
CA GLU A 37 -3.21 -20.09 7.76
C GLU A 37 -4.00 -19.43 6.63
N GLN A 38 -4.02 -18.09 6.58
CA GLN A 38 -4.67 -17.33 5.52
C GLN A 38 -4.06 -17.67 4.15
N LEU A 39 -2.73 -17.60 4.03
CA LEU A 39 -2.01 -17.92 2.80
C LEU A 39 -2.37 -19.32 2.27
N LEU A 40 -2.42 -20.33 3.16
CA LEU A 40 -2.82 -21.68 2.78
C LEU A 40 -4.29 -21.78 2.40
N CYS A 41 -5.20 -21.07 3.10
CA CYS A 41 -6.62 -21.09 2.78
C CYS A 41 -6.88 -20.45 1.40
N ASP A 42 -6.29 -19.28 1.16
CA ASP A 42 -6.44 -18.51 -0.07
C ASP A 42 -5.93 -19.29 -1.29
N VAL A 43 -4.72 -19.86 -1.21
CA VAL A 43 -4.07 -20.56 -2.33
C VAL A 43 -4.66 -21.95 -2.58
N LEU A 44 -5.08 -22.66 -1.54
CA LEU A 44 -5.57 -24.04 -1.69
C LEU A 44 -7.08 -24.13 -1.88
N GLU A 45 -7.81 -23.01 -1.76
CA GLU A 45 -9.28 -22.95 -1.79
C GLU A 45 -9.93 -23.95 -0.82
N LYS A 46 -9.27 -24.18 0.32
CA LYS A 46 -9.73 -25.11 1.34
C LYS A 46 -10.31 -24.35 2.53
N GLY A 47 -11.23 -24.99 3.24
CA GLY A 47 -11.75 -24.49 4.51
C GLY A 47 -10.64 -24.28 5.55
N LYS A 48 -11.01 -23.68 6.69
CA LYS A 48 -10.08 -23.23 7.74
C LYS A 48 -8.95 -24.24 8.01
N MET A 49 -7.72 -23.81 7.73
CA MET A 49 -6.51 -24.52 8.12
C MET A 49 -6.16 -24.20 9.56
N THR A 50 -5.57 -25.16 10.27
CA THR A 50 -5.07 -24.94 11.63
C THR A 50 -3.61 -25.35 11.70
N ILE A 51 -2.75 -24.38 12.02
CA ILE A 51 -1.31 -24.56 12.18
C ILE A 51 -0.99 -24.41 13.67
N SER A 52 -0.19 -25.33 14.20
CA SER A 52 0.17 -25.32 15.62
C SER A 52 1.29 -24.35 15.99
N ASN A 53 2.16 -24.01 15.03
CA ASN A 53 3.29 -23.08 15.19
C ASN A 53 3.89 -22.72 13.82
N ILE A 54 4.75 -21.70 13.80
CA ILE A 54 5.36 -21.14 12.59
C ILE A 54 6.12 -22.21 11.77
N ASP A 55 6.96 -23.02 12.41
CA ASP A 55 7.78 -24.04 11.73
C ASP A 55 6.92 -25.09 11.03
N ARG A 56 5.83 -25.51 11.66
CA ARG A 56 4.86 -26.41 11.03
C ARG A 56 4.18 -25.72 9.85
N GLY A 57 3.80 -24.45 9.99
CA GLY A 57 3.22 -23.67 8.88
C GLY A 57 4.15 -23.61 7.68
N ILE A 58 5.45 -23.34 7.91
CA ILE A 58 6.49 -23.35 6.88
C ILE A 58 6.52 -24.70 6.15
N ASN A 59 6.57 -25.81 6.88
CA ASN A 59 6.60 -27.14 6.28
C ASN A 59 5.36 -27.44 5.44
N VAL A 60 4.17 -27.05 5.92
CA VAL A 60 2.91 -27.23 5.19
C VAL A 60 2.88 -26.37 3.92
N ILE A 61 3.35 -25.13 3.98
CA ILE A 61 3.46 -24.24 2.81
C ILE A 61 4.35 -24.90 1.75
N LYS A 62 5.57 -25.32 2.12
CA LYS A 62 6.48 -26.02 1.20
C LYS A 62 5.83 -27.26 0.56
N GLU A 63 5.30 -28.16 1.39
CA GLU A 63 4.71 -29.42 0.93
C GLU A 63 3.55 -29.16 -0.04
N ARG A 64 2.70 -28.17 0.24
CA ARG A 64 1.46 -27.96 -0.51
C ARG A 64 1.60 -27.01 -1.70
N MET A 65 2.63 -26.16 -1.72
CA MET A 65 2.81 -25.15 -2.77
C MET A 65 3.94 -25.45 -3.76
N HIS A 66 4.84 -26.41 -3.49
CA HIS A 66 6.03 -26.69 -4.33
C HIS A 66 5.76 -26.95 -5.82
N CYS A 67 4.56 -27.41 -6.20
CA CYS A 67 4.16 -27.65 -7.60
C CYS A 67 3.08 -26.69 -8.11
N LYS A 68 2.72 -25.66 -7.35
CA LYS A 68 1.65 -24.73 -7.71
C LYS A 68 2.24 -23.42 -8.21
N LYS A 69 1.75 -22.95 -9.35
CA LYS A 69 2.04 -21.62 -9.86
C LYS A 69 1.18 -20.62 -9.09
N VAL A 70 1.76 -19.88 -8.13
CA VAL A 70 1.00 -19.00 -7.22
C VAL A 70 1.27 -17.52 -7.46
N LEU A 71 0.30 -16.66 -7.12
CA LEU A 71 0.49 -15.21 -7.00
C LEU A 71 0.29 -14.78 -5.55
N ILE A 72 1.38 -14.37 -4.90
CA ILE A 72 1.35 -13.95 -3.49
C ILE A 72 1.75 -12.48 -3.41
N VAL A 73 0.99 -11.68 -2.67
CA VAL A 73 1.39 -10.33 -2.27
C VAL A 73 1.59 -10.29 -0.77
N LEU A 74 2.77 -9.85 -0.35
CA LEU A 74 3.14 -9.58 1.04
C LEU A 74 3.23 -8.06 1.19
N ASP A 75 2.20 -7.46 1.78
CA ASP A 75 2.06 -6.01 1.87
C ASP A 75 2.63 -5.47 3.19
N ASP A 76 3.39 -4.37 3.14
CA ASP A 76 4.00 -3.69 4.28
C ASP A 76 4.90 -4.61 5.14
N VAL A 77 5.90 -5.22 4.50
CA VAL A 77 6.89 -6.06 5.18
C VAL A 77 8.06 -5.20 5.69
N ASP A 78 8.44 -5.37 6.95
CA ASP A 78 9.54 -4.63 7.59
C ASP A 78 10.60 -5.53 8.28
N GLN A 79 10.39 -6.85 8.32
CA GLN A 79 11.32 -7.76 8.98
C GLN A 79 11.55 -9.06 8.20
N LEU A 80 12.78 -9.56 8.25
CA LEU A 80 13.19 -10.78 7.55
C LEU A 80 12.47 -12.05 8.09
N ASN A 81 12.12 -12.08 9.38
CA ASN A 81 11.37 -13.19 9.97
C ASN A 81 9.96 -13.36 9.36
N GLN A 82 9.30 -12.28 8.93
CA GLN A 82 8.01 -12.31 8.24
C GLN A 82 8.17 -13.03 6.90
N LEU A 83 9.19 -12.67 6.13
CA LEU A 83 9.50 -13.30 4.84
C LEU A 83 9.90 -14.76 5.02
N ASN A 84 10.77 -15.06 5.99
CA ASN A 84 11.17 -16.44 6.30
C ASN A 84 9.99 -17.32 6.71
N ALA A 85 8.94 -16.76 7.30
CA ALA A 85 7.75 -17.50 7.71
C ALA A 85 6.73 -17.72 6.57
N LEU A 86 6.68 -16.80 5.59
CA LEU A 86 5.63 -16.76 4.56
C LEU A 86 6.11 -17.18 3.18
N ALA A 87 7.32 -16.78 2.78
CA ALA A 87 7.90 -17.00 1.45
C ALA A 87 9.43 -17.07 1.53
N GLY A 88 9.97 -17.95 2.38
CA GLY A 88 11.39 -17.94 2.74
C GLY A 88 12.36 -18.38 1.63
N ASN A 89 11.88 -19.09 0.60
CA ASN A 89 12.69 -19.45 -0.57
C ASN A 89 11.80 -19.70 -1.80
N ARG A 90 12.39 -19.55 -2.99
CA ARG A 90 11.78 -19.76 -4.30
C ARG A 90 11.35 -21.21 -4.51
N ASP A 91 12.08 -22.17 -3.95
CA ASP A 91 11.80 -23.61 -4.07
C ASP A 91 10.53 -24.06 -3.32
N TRP A 92 9.89 -23.15 -2.56
CA TRP A 92 8.61 -23.41 -1.92
C TRP A 92 7.44 -23.43 -2.91
N PHE A 93 7.63 -22.85 -4.10
CA PHE A 93 6.57 -22.58 -5.06
C PHE A 93 6.87 -23.20 -6.43
N GLY A 94 5.81 -23.49 -7.19
CA GLY A 94 5.93 -24.02 -8.54
C GLY A 94 6.49 -22.99 -9.53
N LEU A 95 7.00 -23.50 -10.66
CA LEU A 95 7.53 -22.67 -11.73
C LEU A 95 6.48 -21.66 -12.25
N GLY A 96 6.90 -20.42 -12.47
CA GLY A 96 6.04 -19.34 -12.96
C GLY A 96 5.23 -18.63 -11.87
N SER A 97 5.49 -18.94 -10.60
CA SER A 97 4.96 -18.19 -9.46
C SER A 97 5.51 -16.78 -9.41
N ILE A 98 4.72 -15.85 -8.85
CA ILE A 98 5.11 -14.46 -8.63
C ILE A 98 4.83 -14.12 -7.16
N ILE A 99 5.85 -13.63 -6.47
CA ILE A 99 5.76 -13.12 -5.11
C ILE A 99 6.09 -11.63 -5.19
N ILE A 100 5.13 -10.79 -4.79
CA ILE A 100 5.29 -9.33 -4.73
C ILE A 100 5.44 -8.96 -3.26
N ILE A 101 6.52 -8.26 -2.94
CA ILE A 101 6.79 -7.74 -1.61
C ILE A 101 6.70 -6.22 -1.70
N THR A 102 5.88 -5.59 -0.86
CA THR A 102 5.93 -4.14 -0.66
C THR A 102 6.63 -3.86 0.67
N THR A 103 7.56 -2.91 0.66
CA THR A 103 8.33 -2.53 1.84
C THR A 103 8.77 -1.07 1.71
N GLN A 104 8.96 -0.41 2.86
CA GLN A 104 9.59 0.90 2.95
C GLN A 104 11.11 0.78 3.17
N ASP A 105 11.63 -0.42 3.44
CA ASP A 105 13.05 -0.67 3.69
C ASP A 105 13.69 -1.41 2.51
N GLU A 106 14.40 -0.66 1.66
CA GLU A 106 15.12 -1.25 0.54
C GLU A 106 16.22 -2.24 0.97
N GLN A 107 16.78 -2.08 2.19
CA GLN A 107 17.80 -2.98 2.70
C GLN A 107 17.26 -4.38 2.97
N LEU A 108 15.97 -4.50 3.30
CA LEU A 108 15.29 -5.78 3.41
C LEU A 108 15.38 -6.57 2.09
N LEU A 109 15.19 -5.88 0.96
CA LEU A 109 15.25 -6.50 -0.37
C LEU A 109 16.66 -6.92 -0.77
N ASN A 110 17.69 -6.15 -0.36
CA ASN A 110 19.10 -6.49 -0.61
C ASN A 110 19.49 -7.83 0.02
N ASN A 111 18.90 -8.16 1.16
CA ASN A 111 19.17 -9.41 1.87
C ASN A 111 18.48 -10.64 1.24
N LEU A 112 17.48 -10.43 0.37
CA LEU A 112 16.64 -11.51 -0.18
C LEU A 112 17.01 -11.98 -1.59
N GLU A 113 18.03 -11.39 -2.23
CA GLU A 113 18.39 -11.68 -3.63
C GLU A 113 17.14 -11.72 -4.55
N VAL A 114 16.30 -10.68 -4.44
CA VAL A 114 15.07 -10.55 -5.25
C VAL A 114 15.38 -10.45 -6.74
N ASP A 115 14.46 -10.95 -7.58
CA ASP A 115 14.64 -10.93 -9.04
C ASP A 115 14.62 -9.52 -9.63
N GLU A 116 13.69 -8.69 -9.16
CA GLU A 116 13.45 -7.34 -9.68
C GLU A 116 13.06 -6.41 -8.53
N LYS A 117 13.45 -5.15 -8.65
CA LYS A 117 13.04 -4.08 -7.75
C LYS A 117 12.28 -3.01 -8.52
N TYR A 118 11.22 -2.50 -7.90
CA TYR A 118 10.47 -1.38 -8.44
C TYR A 118 10.32 -0.31 -7.36
N GLU A 119 10.90 0.85 -7.62
CA GLU A 119 10.69 2.04 -6.80
C GLU A 119 9.39 2.72 -7.24
N ALA A 120 8.45 2.88 -6.31
CA ALA A 120 7.22 3.61 -6.56
C ALA A 120 7.53 5.11 -6.72
N LYS A 121 7.37 5.62 -7.94
CA LYS A 121 7.65 7.01 -8.27
C LYS A 121 6.52 7.94 -7.83
N GLU A 122 6.88 9.17 -7.54
CA GLU A 122 5.95 10.29 -7.37
C GLU A 122 5.13 10.51 -8.63
N MET A 123 3.90 11.01 -8.45
CA MET A 123 3.02 11.38 -9.55
C MET A 123 3.57 12.63 -10.24
N ASN A 124 3.44 12.69 -11.56
CA ASN A 124 3.75 13.93 -12.27
C ASN A 124 2.67 14.99 -11.99
N HIS A 125 2.92 16.23 -12.43
CA HIS A 125 2.03 17.36 -12.17
C HIS A 125 0.59 17.12 -12.64
N ASP A 126 0.43 16.64 -13.88
CA ASP A 126 -0.89 16.44 -14.49
C ASP A 126 -1.67 15.32 -13.78
N GLU A 127 -1.00 14.21 -13.49
CA GLU A 127 -1.56 13.10 -12.69
C GLU A 127 -1.97 13.58 -11.30
N SER A 128 -1.14 14.42 -10.68
CA SER A 128 -1.37 14.96 -9.34
C SER A 128 -2.57 15.89 -9.32
N LEU A 129 -2.66 16.78 -10.30
CA LEU A 129 -3.79 17.69 -10.47
C LEU A 129 -5.09 16.93 -10.72
N GLN A 130 -5.04 15.86 -11.51
CA GLN A 130 -6.19 15.00 -11.76
C GLN A 130 -6.67 14.30 -10.48
N LEU A 131 -5.76 13.66 -9.74
CA LEU A 131 -6.10 13.00 -8.48
C LEU A 131 -6.67 13.98 -7.46
N PHE A 132 -5.97 15.09 -7.22
CA PHE A 132 -6.44 16.13 -6.32
C PHE A 132 -7.84 16.63 -6.72
N SER A 133 -8.08 16.83 -8.02
CA SER A 133 -9.37 17.30 -8.53
C SER A 133 -10.50 16.30 -8.29
N TRP A 134 -10.24 15.00 -8.42
CA TRP A 134 -11.24 13.98 -8.10
C TRP A 134 -11.70 14.09 -6.65
N HIS A 135 -10.78 14.32 -5.72
CA HIS A 135 -11.11 14.44 -4.30
C HIS A 135 -11.72 15.80 -3.94
N ALA A 136 -11.24 16.90 -4.54
CA ALA A 136 -11.72 18.25 -4.24
C ALA A 136 -13.02 18.65 -4.95
N PHE A 137 -13.23 18.17 -6.18
CA PHE A 137 -14.31 18.64 -7.07
C PHE A 137 -15.21 17.52 -7.59
N ARG A 138 -14.88 16.24 -7.36
CA ARG A 138 -15.57 15.06 -7.92
C ARG A 138 -15.53 15.02 -9.46
N GLN A 139 -14.49 15.59 -10.05
CA GLN A 139 -14.20 15.62 -11.50
C GLN A 139 -12.69 15.64 -11.71
N ASP A 140 -12.21 15.34 -12.92
CA ASP A 140 -10.79 15.13 -13.21
C ASP A 140 -9.97 16.41 -13.43
N HIS A 141 -10.59 17.59 -13.27
CA HIS A 141 -9.94 18.88 -13.42
C HIS A 141 -10.48 19.91 -12.42
N PRO A 142 -9.72 20.96 -12.08
CA PRO A 142 -10.21 22.02 -11.22
C PRO A 142 -11.37 22.80 -11.85
N ARG A 143 -12.18 23.46 -11.00
CA ARG A 143 -13.10 24.51 -11.45
C ARG A 143 -12.31 25.76 -11.81
N GLU A 144 -12.81 26.55 -12.75
CA GLU A 144 -12.11 27.72 -13.32
C GLU A 144 -11.56 28.68 -12.25
N ASP A 145 -12.40 29.06 -11.28
CA ASP A 145 -12.00 29.97 -10.18
C ASP A 145 -11.00 29.37 -9.17
N TYR A 146 -10.73 28.06 -9.28
CA TYR A 146 -9.88 27.30 -8.34
C TYR A 146 -8.58 26.80 -9.00
N VAL A 147 -8.36 27.06 -10.28
CA VAL A 147 -7.20 26.54 -11.04
C VAL A 147 -5.87 26.92 -10.37
N GLU A 148 -5.66 28.21 -10.06
CA GLU A 148 -4.40 28.68 -9.48
C GLU A 148 -4.16 28.09 -8.07
N LEU A 149 -5.22 28.00 -7.26
CA LEU A 149 -5.13 27.43 -5.91
C LEU A 149 -4.86 25.93 -5.94
N SER A 150 -5.48 25.22 -6.90
CA SER A 150 -5.27 23.79 -7.08
C SER A 150 -3.83 23.50 -7.48
N ASN A 151 -3.27 24.25 -8.42
CA ASN A 151 -1.85 24.11 -8.78
C ASN A 151 -0.93 24.37 -7.59
N GLY A 152 -1.13 25.45 -6.84
CA GLY A 152 -0.29 25.74 -5.66
C GLY A 152 -0.34 24.65 -4.58
N ILE A 153 -1.48 23.99 -4.40
CA ILE A 153 -1.61 22.86 -3.45
C ILE A 153 -0.95 21.59 -4.01
N VAL A 154 -1.13 21.31 -5.30
CA VAL A 154 -0.53 20.17 -6.00
C VAL A 154 1.00 20.27 -5.98
N ASP A 155 1.55 21.46 -6.29
CA ASP A 155 2.99 21.74 -6.23
C ASP A 155 3.53 21.45 -4.83
N TYR A 156 2.81 21.88 -3.78
CA TYR A 156 3.19 21.62 -2.40
C TYR A 156 3.13 20.12 -2.03
N ALA A 157 2.12 19.40 -2.53
CA ALA A 157 1.94 17.98 -2.24
C ALA A 157 3.04 17.09 -2.85
N GLY A 158 3.82 17.62 -3.82
CA GLY A 158 5.04 16.98 -4.32
C GLY A 158 4.81 15.62 -4.95
N GLY A 159 3.67 15.45 -5.65
CA GLY A 159 3.35 14.19 -6.33
C GLY A 159 3.04 13.01 -5.40
N LEU A 160 2.87 13.24 -4.09
CA LEU A 160 2.51 12.20 -3.12
C LEU A 160 1.00 11.90 -3.19
N PRO A 161 0.57 10.69 -3.64
CA PRO A 161 -0.85 10.41 -3.85
C PRO A 161 -1.70 10.61 -2.60
N LEU A 162 -1.21 10.15 -1.45
CA LEU A 162 -1.94 10.26 -0.19
C LEU A 162 -2.11 11.72 0.26
N ALA A 163 -1.09 12.57 0.06
CA ALA A 163 -1.20 13.98 0.41
C ALA A 163 -2.25 14.69 -0.47
N LEU A 164 -2.25 14.39 -1.77
CA LEU A 164 -3.22 14.93 -2.73
C LEU A 164 -4.65 14.52 -2.39
N GLU A 165 -4.87 13.25 -2.05
CA GLU A 165 -6.18 12.73 -1.65
C GLU A 165 -6.71 13.41 -0.38
N VAL A 166 -5.90 13.49 0.68
CA VAL A 166 -6.37 14.06 1.94
C VAL A 166 -6.57 15.57 1.81
N LEU A 167 -5.66 16.30 1.16
CA LEU A 167 -5.82 17.74 0.92
C LEU A 167 -7.05 18.03 0.04
N GLY A 168 -7.22 17.28 -1.06
CA GLY A 168 -8.38 17.43 -1.94
C GLY A 168 -9.69 17.19 -1.19
N SER A 169 -9.76 16.10 -0.43
CA SER A 169 -10.96 15.75 0.35
C SER A 169 -11.27 16.80 1.42
N SER A 170 -10.25 17.30 2.14
CA SER A 170 -10.41 18.33 3.18
C SER A 170 -10.95 19.68 2.64
N LEU A 171 -10.67 19.96 1.37
CA LEU A 171 -11.05 21.19 0.67
C LEU A 171 -12.32 21.04 -0.16
N CYS A 172 -12.87 19.83 -0.23
CA CYS A 172 -14.11 19.54 -0.91
C CYS A 172 -15.23 20.43 -0.32
N GLU A 173 -16.01 21.06 -1.21
CA GLU A 173 -17.12 21.96 -0.87
C GLU A 173 -16.72 23.26 -0.10
N LYS A 174 -15.43 23.52 0.12
CA LYS A 174 -14.92 24.75 0.77
C LYS A 174 -14.88 25.93 -0.20
N ARG A 175 -15.00 27.15 0.35
CA ARG A 175 -14.94 28.40 -0.43
C ARG A 175 -13.50 28.86 -0.65
N ILE A 176 -13.28 29.67 -1.67
CA ILE A 176 -11.98 30.27 -2.03
C ILE A 176 -11.20 30.85 -0.82
N PRO A 177 -11.80 31.59 0.13
CA PRO A 177 -11.07 32.10 1.29
C PRO A 177 -10.46 30.99 2.17
N GLU A 178 -11.16 29.86 2.31
CA GLU A 178 -10.68 28.72 3.08
C GLU A 178 -9.52 28.03 2.36
N TRP A 179 -9.62 27.88 1.04
CA TRP A 179 -8.53 27.35 0.20
C TRP A 179 -7.27 28.21 0.30
N LYS A 180 -7.39 29.53 0.21
CA LYS A 180 -6.28 30.47 0.40
C LYS A 180 -5.64 30.30 1.78
N SER A 181 -6.48 30.23 2.82
CA SER A 181 -6.00 30.03 4.19
C SER A 181 -5.24 28.71 4.36
N THR A 182 -5.70 27.63 3.74
CA THR A 182 -5.01 26.34 3.76
C THR A 182 -3.68 26.43 3.03
N LEU A 183 -3.65 26.97 1.80
CA LEU A 183 -2.42 27.11 1.02
C LEU A 183 -1.37 27.96 1.76
N GLU A 184 -1.77 29.06 2.38
CA GLU A 184 -0.89 29.90 3.21
C GLU A 184 -0.31 29.16 4.44
N LYS A 185 -1.04 28.20 5.00
CA LYS A 185 -0.52 27.36 6.10
C LYS A 185 0.47 26.32 5.58
N LEU A 186 0.17 25.70 4.44
CA LEU A 186 1.04 24.72 3.80
C LEU A 186 2.38 25.34 3.41
N GLN A 187 2.38 26.53 2.81
CA GLN A 187 3.61 27.25 2.43
C GLN A 187 4.54 27.63 3.59
N LYS A 188 4.09 27.50 4.85
CA LYS A 188 4.93 27.73 6.04
C LYS A 188 5.68 26.47 6.48
N ILE A 189 5.31 25.30 5.96
CA ILE A 189 5.96 24.02 6.27
C ILE A 189 7.11 23.80 5.28
N PRO A 190 8.31 23.44 5.77
CA PRO A 190 9.43 23.06 4.91
C PRO A 190 9.13 21.82 4.04
N ASP A 191 9.68 21.78 2.83
CA ASP A 191 9.35 20.74 1.85
C ASP A 191 9.71 19.32 2.26
N ASP A 192 10.73 19.16 3.10
CA ASP A 192 11.25 17.89 3.62
C ASP A 192 10.39 17.28 4.75
N HIS A 193 9.37 18.00 5.25
CA HIS A 193 8.54 17.55 6.36
C HIS A 193 7.25 16.86 5.88
N VAL A 194 7.39 15.77 5.11
CA VAL A 194 6.26 14.98 4.56
C VAL A 194 5.25 14.59 5.65
N GLN A 195 5.70 14.24 6.85
CA GLN A 195 4.82 13.92 7.98
C GLN A 195 4.01 15.13 8.45
N GLU A 196 4.55 16.34 8.41
CA GLU A 196 3.81 17.57 8.73
C GLU A 196 2.82 17.94 7.61
N LYS A 197 3.20 17.70 6.34
CA LYS A 197 2.29 17.84 5.20
C LYS A 197 1.05 16.94 5.38
N LEU A 198 1.26 15.68 5.75
CA LEU A 198 0.20 14.69 6.04
C LEU A 198 -0.55 14.97 7.36
N LYS A 199 0.09 15.63 8.33
CA LYS A 199 -0.53 15.97 9.61
C LYS A 199 -1.54 17.12 9.49
N ILE A 200 -1.24 18.16 8.72
CA ILE A 200 -2.22 19.23 8.45
C ILE A 200 -3.46 18.66 7.77
N SER A 201 -3.26 17.72 6.84
CA SER A 201 -4.35 17.09 6.12
C SER A 201 -5.19 16.21 7.05
N TYR A 202 -4.58 15.48 7.98
CA TYR A 202 -5.29 14.73 9.05
C TYR A 202 -6.03 15.66 10.03
N ASP A 203 -5.42 16.75 10.47
CA ASP A 203 -6.03 17.67 11.43
C ASP A 203 -7.25 18.40 10.85
N ALA A 204 -7.29 18.58 9.53
CA ALA A 204 -8.41 19.15 8.78
C ALA A 204 -9.60 18.18 8.58
N LEU A 205 -9.42 16.86 8.80
CA LEU A 205 -10.50 15.88 8.76
C LEU A 205 -11.49 16.10 9.91
N ASP A 206 -12.79 15.96 9.63
CA ASP A 206 -13.83 16.07 10.64
C ASP A 206 -13.71 14.89 11.64
N ARG A 207 -14.23 15.04 12.86
CA ARG A 207 -14.08 14.02 13.92
C ARG A 207 -14.59 12.61 13.53
N ILE A 208 -15.48 12.51 12.54
CA ILE A 208 -16.05 11.26 12.04
C ILE A 208 -15.07 10.53 11.10
N GLU A 209 -14.18 11.27 10.43
CA GLU A 209 -13.17 10.74 9.51
C GLU A 209 -11.86 10.37 10.22
N LYS A 210 -11.74 10.72 11.51
CA LYS A 210 -10.60 10.40 12.39
C LYS A 210 -10.78 9.10 13.20
N ALA A 211 -11.83 8.33 12.92
CA ALA A 211 -12.26 7.17 13.70
C ALA A 211 -11.78 5.83 13.11
#